data_AF-A0A011SWI9-F1
#
_entry.id   AF-A0A011SWI9-F1
#
_cell.length_a   1.000
_cell.length_b   1.000
_cell.length_c   1.000
_cell.angle_alpha   90.00
_cell.angle_beta   90.00
_cell.angle_gamma   90.00
#
_symmetry.space_group_name_H-M   'P 1'
#
loop_
_entity.id
_entity.type
_entity.pdbx_description
1 polymer ?
#
loop_
_entity_poly.entity_id
_entity_poly.type
_entity_poly.pdbx_seq_one_letter_code
_entity_poly.pdbx_strand_id
1 'polypeptide(L)'
;MDAILIAKERTALSENAFYELVIWQVPSPVPGSGHGFKYRLALVVGGECVLRYDNERGKGDHRHIGEREELFDFTTLEALLTAFERDMEMILG
;
A
#
# COMPACT_ATOMS: atom_id res chain seq x y z
N MET A 1 18.16 12.92 -9.39
CA MET A 1 17.13 13.34 -8.41
C MET A 1 16.97 12.19 -7.44
N ASP A 2 17.01 12.47 -6.15
CA ASP A 2 16.94 11.42 -5.13
C ASP A 2 15.49 11.09 -4.79
N ALA A 3 15.28 9.97 -4.11
CA ALA A 3 13.94 9.62 -3.63
C ALA A 3 13.48 10.58 -2.53
N ILE A 4 12.22 11.02 -2.58
CA ILE A 4 11.61 11.92 -1.61
C ILE A 4 10.58 11.13 -0.80
N LEU A 5 10.71 11.14 0.53
CA LEU A 5 9.70 10.55 1.41
C LEU A 5 8.45 11.43 1.38
N ILE A 6 7.31 10.85 0.97
CA ILE A 6 6.02 11.52 0.93
C ILE A 6 5.25 11.27 2.23
N ALA A 7 5.20 10.01 2.66
CA ALA A 7 4.49 9.62 3.87
C ALA A 7 5.20 8.46 4.58
N LYS A 8 5.24 8.52 5.91
CA LYS A 8 5.61 7.40 6.78
C LYS A 8 4.79 7.49 8.06
N GLU A 9 3.69 6.76 8.08
CA GLU A 9 2.68 6.87 9.12
C GLU A 9 2.26 5.48 9.62
N ARG A 10 1.90 5.43 10.89
CA ARG A 10 1.26 4.29 11.54
C ARG A 10 0.09 4.82 12.36
N THR A 11 -1.11 4.29 12.11
CA THR A 11 -2.33 4.73 12.77
C THR A 11 -3.01 3.55 13.44
N ALA A 12 -3.21 3.64 14.75
CA ALA A 12 -3.97 2.65 15.50
C ALA A 12 -5.47 2.81 15.22
N LEU A 13 -6.15 1.70 14.96
CA LEU A 13 -7.60 1.62 14.73
C LEU A 13 -8.32 1.06 15.96
N SER A 14 -7.68 0.13 16.68
CA SER A 14 -8.14 -0.44 17.95
C SER A 14 -6.95 -0.95 18.77
N GLU A 15 -7.19 -1.61 19.91
CA GLU A 15 -6.13 -2.26 20.70
C GLU A 15 -5.36 -3.32 19.91
N ASN A 16 -5.99 -3.93 18.89
CA ASN A 16 -5.42 -5.06 18.16
C ASN A 16 -5.38 -4.85 16.64
N ALA A 17 -5.60 -3.62 16.17
CA ALA A 17 -5.58 -3.29 14.75
C ALA A 17 -4.90 -1.94 14.48
N PHE A 18 -4.07 -1.88 13.45
CA PHE A 18 -3.45 -0.65 12.95
C PHE A 18 -3.17 -0.76 11.46
N TYR A 19 -3.05 0.38 10.79
CA TYR A 19 -2.48 0.42 9.44
C TYR A 19 -1.17 1.22 9.41
N GLU A 20 -0.34 0.91 8.43
CA GLU A 20 0.89 1.62 8.13
C GLU A 20 0.96 2.01 6.66
N LEU A 21 1.53 3.19 6.41
CA LEU A 21 1.76 3.73 5.07
C LEU A 21 3.21 4.17 4.97
N VAL A 22 3.93 3.70 3.95
CA VAL A 22 5.24 4.22 3.56
C VAL A 22 5.21 4.51 2.07
N ILE A 23 5.37 5.77 1.68
CA ILE A 23 5.27 6.22 0.29
C ILE A 23 6.46 7.11 -0.04
N TRP A 24 7.13 6.78 -1.14
CA TRP A 24 8.24 7.55 -1.69
C TRP A 24 7.92 7.98 -3.11
N GLN A 25 8.26 9.21 -3.46
CA GLN A 25 8.44 9.63 -4.85
C GLN A 25 9.85 9.22 -5.27
N VAL A 26 9.95 8.43 -6.33
CA VAL A 26 11.22 7.94 -6.89
C VAL A 26 11.51 8.61 -8.24
N PRO A 27 12.79 8.79 -8.60
CA PRO A 27 13.18 9.46 -9.86
C PRO A 27 12.88 8.64 -11.11
N SER A 28 12.62 7.34 -10.96
CA SER A 28 12.23 6.46 -12.06
C SER A 28 11.22 5.43 -11.52
N PRO A 29 10.17 5.09 -12.28
CA PRO A 29 9.20 4.09 -11.87
C PRO A 29 9.86 2.78 -11.41
N VAL A 30 9.28 2.15 -10.40
CA VAL A 30 9.63 0.78 -10.04
C VAL A 30 9.32 -0.12 -11.25
N PRO A 31 10.22 -1.02 -11.68
CA PRO A 31 9.93 -1.92 -12.80
C PRO A 31 8.64 -2.71 -12.59
N GLY A 32 7.70 -2.55 -13.52
CA GLY A 32 6.34 -3.10 -13.45
C GLY A 32 5.27 -2.05 -13.12
N SER A 33 5.66 -0.86 -12.63
CA SER A 33 4.73 0.24 -12.30
C SER A 33 4.73 1.34 -13.37
N GLY A 34 3.56 1.96 -13.58
CA GLY A 34 3.36 3.05 -14.53
C GLY A 34 3.64 4.46 -13.99
N HIS A 35 4.04 4.58 -12.72
CA HIS A 35 4.13 5.84 -11.99
C HIS A 35 5.43 5.96 -11.18
N GLY A 36 5.76 7.18 -10.74
CA GLY A 36 6.98 7.49 -10.00
C GLY A 36 6.91 7.23 -8.49
N PHE A 37 6.12 6.25 -8.03
CA PHE A 37 5.95 5.98 -6.59
C PHE A 37 6.53 4.63 -6.23
N LYS A 38 7.17 4.54 -5.06
CA LYS A 38 7.48 3.29 -4.37
C LYS A 38 6.71 3.28 -3.06
N TYR A 39 5.93 2.25 -2.80
CA TYR A 39 5.02 2.25 -1.67
C TYR A 39 4.90 0.90 -0.97
N ARG A 40 4.47 0.96 0.29
CA ARG A 40 3.98 -0.16 1.09
C ARG A 40 2.91 0.35 2.02
N LEU A 41 1.68 -0.16 1.87
CA LEU A 41 0.56 0.09 2.75
C LEU A 41 0.15 -1.26 3.35
N ALA A 42 -0.10 -1.33 4.65
CA ALA A 42 -0.43 -2.58 5.32
C ALA A 42 -1.48 -2.36 6.40
N LEU A 43 -2.52 -3.22 6.45
CA LEU A 43 -3.42 -3.37 7.59
C LEU A 43 -2.97 -4.59 8.39
N VAL A 44 -2.80 -4.42 9.69
CA VAL A 44 -2.45 -5.48 10.63
C VAL A 44 -3.56 -5.62 11.65
N VAL A 45 -4.06 -6.85 11.83
CA VAL A 45 -5.10 -7.21 12.79
C VAL A 45 -4.63 -8.45 13.55
N GLY A 46 -4.64 -8.43 14.88
CA GLY A 46 -4.19 -9.58 15.67
C GLY A 46 -2.71 -9.94 15.50
N GLY A 47 -1.89 -9.00 15.01
CA GLY A 47 -0.49 -9.26 14.65
C GLY A 47 -0.30 -9.86 13.25
N GLU A 48 -1.37 -10.10 12.50
CA GLU A 48 -1.32 -10.63 11.13
C GLU A 48 -1.56 -9.52 10.10
N CYS A 49 -0.77 -9.51 9.03
CA CYS A 49 -0.97 -8.59 7.91
C CYS A 49 -2.09 -9.13 7.00
N VAL A 50 -3.29 -8.56 7.13
CA VAL A 50 -4.50 -9.03 6.44
C VAL A 50 -4.74 -8.31 5.10
N LEU A 51 -4.16 -7.13 4.94
CA LEU A 51 -4.18 -6.34 3.70
C LEU A 51 -2.78 -5.78 3.46
N ARG A 52 -2.27 -5.88 2.23
CA ARG A 52 -1.04 -5.20 1.82
C ARG A 52 -1.14 -4.68 0.41
N TYR A 53 -0.71 -3.45 0.19
CA TYR A 53 -0.46 -2.89 -1.14
C TYR A 53 1.02 -2.56 -1.24
N ASP A 54 1.71 -3.09 -2.23
CA ASP A 54 3.08 -2.70 -2.53
C ASP A 54 3.40 -2.83 -4.03
N ASN A 55 4.55 -2.28 -4.41
CA ASN A 55 5.10 -2.49 -5.73
C ASN A 55 6.47 -3.15 -5.67
N GLU A 56 6.45 -4.47 -5.90
CA GLU A 56 7.64 -5.31 -5.92
C GLU A 56 8.33 -5.19 -7.29
N ARG A 57 9.65 -5.02 -7.27
CA ARG A 57 10.45 -4.93 -8.49
C ARG A 57 10.25 -6.20 -9.33
N GLY A 58 9.72 -6.04 -10.54
CA GLY A 58 9.49 -7.13 -11.48
C GLY A 58 8.06 -7.66 -11.51
N LYS A 59 7.25 -7.38 -10.48
CA LYS A 59 5.80 -7.63 -10.49
C LYS A 59 5.01 -6.36 -10.81
N GLY A 60 5.48 -5.22 -10.31
CA GLY A 60 4.73 -3.97 -10.36
C GLY A 60 3.72 -3.86 -9.22
N ASP A 61 2.68 -3.09 -9.49
CA ASP A 61 1.67 -2.69 -8.52
C ASP A 61 0.71 -3.86 -8.24
N HIS A 62 0.60 -4.25 -6.98
CA HIS A 62 -0.27 -5.36 -6.59
C HIS A 62 -0.77 -5.21 -5.14
N ARG A 63 -1.82 -5.97 -4.82
CA ARG A 63 -2.38 -6.05 -3.47
C ARG A 63 -2.53 -7.50 -3.02
N HIS A 64 -2.45 -7.68 -1.70
CA HIS A 64 -2.64 -8.93 -0.98
C HIS A 64 -3.85 -8.77 -0.07
N ILE A 65 -4.86 -9.62 -0.23
CA ILE A 65 -6.03 -9.68 0.65
C ILE A 65 -6.09 -11.12 1.20
N GLY A 66 -5.66 -11.29 2.45
CA GLY A 66 -5.37 -12.61 3.00
C GLY A 66 -4.33 -13.35 2.16
N GLU A 67 -4.68 -14.53 1.64
CA GLU A 67 -3.79 -15.35 0.78
C GLU A 67 -3.87 -14.99 -0.71
N ARG A 68 -4.76 -14.08 -1.10
CA ARG A 68 -4.96 -13.72 -2.51
C ARG A 68 -4.05 -12.56 -2.91
N GLU A 69 -3.25 -12.78 -3.94
CA GLU A 69 -2.45 -11.76 -4.61
C GLU A 69 -3.10 -11.39 -5.93
N GLU A 70 -3.28 -10.09 -6.20
CA GLU A 70 -3.80 -9.60 -7.48
C GLU A 70 -3.13 -8.29 -7.92
N LEU A 71 -3.04 -8.10 -9.24
CA LEU A 71 -2.53 -6.87 -9.84
C LEU A 71 -3.43 -5.69 -9.48
N PHE A 72 -2.83 -4.54 -9.25
CA PHE A 72 -3.54 -3.32 -8.86
C PHE A 72 -2.95 -2.10 -9.58
N ASP A 73 -3.57 -1.69 -10.69
CA ASP A 73 -3.12 -0.52 -11.43
C ASP A 73 -3.74 0.77 -10.88
N PHE A 74 -2.92 1.80 -10.69
CA PHE A 74 -3.36 3.16 -10.35
C PHE A 74 -2.40 4.20 -10.93
N THR A 75 -2.83 5.46 -10.99
CA THR A 75 -1.99 6.56 -11.51
C THR A 75 -1.85 7.75 -10.57
N THR A 76 -2.64 7.82 -9.49
CA THR A 76 -2.60 8.91 -8.51
C THR A 76 -2.50 8.39 -7.08
N LEU A 77 -1.83 9.13 -6.19
CA LEU A 77 -1.78 8.77 -4.77
C LEU A 77 -3.17 8.71 -4.13
N GLU A 78 -4.08 9.60 -4.55
CA GLU A 78 -5.47 9.57 -4.12
C GLU A 78 -6.16 8.24 -4.47
N ALA A 79 -5.98 7.71 -5.68
CA ALA A 79 -6.55 6.42 -6.07
C ALA A 79 -5.97 5.27 -5.23
N LEU A 80 -4.66 5.29 -4.93
CA LEU A 80 -4.02 4.30 -4.06
C LEU A 80 -4.59 4.34 -2.64
N LEU A 81 -4.70 5.54 -2.05
CA LEU A 81 -5.19 5.70 -0.68
C LEU A 81 -6.68 5.37 -0.57
N THR A 82 -7.52 5.84 -1.49
CA THR A 82 -8.96 5.54 -1.52
C THR A 82 -9.23 4.04 -1.69
N ALA A 83 -8.48 3.35 -2.54
CA ALA A 83 -8.62 1.89 -2.69
C ALA A 83 -8.22 1.14 -1.41
N PHE A 84 -7.10 1.56 -0.78
CA PHE A 84 -6.65 0.96 0.47
C PHE A 84 -7.65 1.19 1.60
N GLU A 85 -8.19 2.40 1.74
CA GLU A 85 -9.22 2.73 2.73
C GLU A 85 -10.48 1.87 2.54
N ARG A 86 -10.97 1.76 1.31
CA ARG A 86 -12.14 0.93 1.00
C ARG A 86 -11.93 -0.55 1.35
N ASP A 87 -10.76 -1.11 1.05
CA ASP A 87 -10.46 -2.49 1.42
C ASP A 87 -10.32 -2.67 2.93
N MET A 88 -9.76 -1.69 3.65
CA MET A 88 -9.75 -1.72 5.12
C MET A 88 -11.18 -1.72 5.69
N GLU A 89 -12.07 -0.86 5.18
CA GLU A 89 -13.47 -0.82 5.60
C GLU A 89 -14.17 -2.16 5.36
N MET A 90 -13.93 -2.81 4.22
CA MET A 90 -14.50 -4.12 3.92
C MET A 90 -13.97 -5.25 4.81
N ILE A 91 -12.73 -5.14 5.32
CA ILE A 91 -12.11 -6.15 6.19
C ILE A 91 -12.50 -5.94 7.66
N LEU A 92 -12.70 -4.70 8.08
CA LEU A 92 -12.96 -4.32 9.48
C LEU A 92 -14.45 -4.24 9.83
N GLY A 93 -15.32 -4.05 8.84
CA GLY A 93 -16.78 -4.08 8.98
C GLY A 93 -17.34 -5.49 9.02
#